data_AF-A0A9X5XAV8-F1
#
_entry.id   AF-A0A9X5XAV8-F1
#
_cell.length_a   1.000
_cell.length_b   1.000
_cell.length_c   1.000
_cell.angle_alpha   90.00
_cell.angle_beta   90.00
_cell.angle_gamma   90.00
#
_symmetry.space_group_name_H-M   'P 1'
#
loop_
_entity.id
_entity.type
_entity.pdbx_description
1 polymer ?
#
loop_
_entity_poly.entity_id
_entity_poly.type
_entity_poly.pdbx_seq_one_letter_code
_entity_poly.pdbx_strand_id
1 'polypeptide(L)'
;IRQLHARVMELEGWPESLERSPFQAVDHTEVFGLEGLPPAVGVVSELVAGGVVSGELVTAAGPDLHLATGRGVVVVDTRLMTGWELTAVRGEQLTVPVKEWEDRSVRQDGLF
;
A
#
# COMPACT_ATOMS: atom_id res chain seq x y z
N ILE A 1 -1.23 4.57 17.21
CA ILE A 1 0.26 4.56 17.27
C ILE A 1 0.86 5.19 18.53
N ARG A 2 0.42 6.37 19.01
CA ARG A 2 0.96 7.00 20.23
C ARG A 2 0.89 6.12 21.49
N GLN A 3 -0.26 5.47 21.71
CA GLN A 3 -0.43 4.54 22.84
C GLN A 3 0.49 3.32 22.75
N LEU A 4 0.80 2.85 21.53
CA LEU A 4 1.75 1.75 21.33
C LEU A 4 3.17 2.21 21.66
N HIS A 5 3.57 3.42 21.23
CA HIS A 5 4.85 4.01 21.63
C HIS A 5 4.97 4.08 23.16
N ALA A 6 3.94 4.60 23.85
CA ALA A 6 3.94 4.66 25.31
C ALA A 6 4.16 3.28 25.97
N ARG A 7 3.47 2.24 25.49
CA ARG A 7 3.63 0.86 25.98
C ARG A 7 5.04 0.30 25.74
N VAL A 8 5.62 0.57 24.57
CA VAL A 8 6.99 0.14 24.24
C VAL A 8 8.02 0.81 25.16
N MET A 9 7.79 2.08 25.51
CA MET A 9 8.69 2.84 26.37
C MET A 9 8.81 2.27 27.79
N GLU A 10 7.77 1.57 28.26
CA GLU A 10 7.70 0.91 29.57
C GLU A 10 8.36 -0.48 29.60
N LEU A 11 8.83 -1.01 28.46
CA LEU A 11 9.47 -2.32 28.42
C LEU A 11 10.77 -2.33 29.22
N GLU A 12 10.91 -3.35 30.07
CA GLU A 12 12.13 -3.69 30.78
C GLU A 12 13.14 -4.40 29.86
N GLY A 13 14.41 -4.49 30.28
CA GLY A 13 15.44 -5.21 29.51
C GLY A 13 15.87 -4.53 28.20
N TRP A 14 15.80 -3.19 28.15
CA TRP A 14 16.19 -2.43 26.96
C TRP A 14 17.66 -2.67 26.60
N PRO A 15 17.99 -3.01 25.34
CA PRO A 15 19.38 -3.20 24.93
C PRO A 15 20.21 -1.94 25.15
N GLU A 16 21.41 -2.07 25.73
CA GLU A 16 22.32 -0.95 25.99
C GLU A 16 22.73 -0.21 24.71
N SER A 17 22.69 -0.89 23.56
CA SER A 17 22.99 -0.33 22.25
C SER A 17 21.86 0.52 21.66
N LEU A 18 20.71 0.65 22.34
CA LEU A 18 19.54 1.37 21.84
C LEU A 18 19.12 2.50 22.77
N GLU A 19 18.84 3.65 22.18
CA GLU A 19 18.25 4.80 22.88
C GLU A 19 16.74 4.86 22.67
N ARG A 20 16.03 5.37 23.68
CA ARG A 20 14.58 5.60 23.58
C ARG A 20 14.32 6.96 22.91
N SER A 21 13.82 6.95 21.69
CA SER A 21 13.50 8.19 20.96
C SER A 21 12.12 8.76 21.33
N PRO A 22 11.96 10.10 21.31
CA PRO A 22 10.66 10.74 21.52
C PRO A 22 9.67 10.36 20.42
N PHE A 23 8.38 10.38 20.75
CA PHE A 23 7.32 10.13 19.76
C PHE A 23 7.16 11.33 18.82
N GLN A 24 7.49 11.14 17.53
CA GLN A 24 7.40 12.16 16.48
C GLN A 24 6.71 11.57 15.24
N ALA A 25 5.41 11.25 15.36
CA ALA A 25 4.65 10.81 14.19
C ALA A 25 4.44 11.96 13.20
N VAL A 26 4.82 11.72 11.94
CA VAL A 26 4.56 12.59 10.80
C VAL A 26 3.61 11.86 9.88
N ASP A 27 2.45 12.46 9.61
CA ASP A 27 1.52 11.96 8.62
C ASP A 27 1.97 12.41 7.23
N HIS A 28 2.19 11.44 6.34
CA HIS A 28 2.58 11.69 4.95
C HIS A 28 1.44 11.38 3.97
N THR A 29 0.22 11.15 4.44
CA THR A 29 -0.93 10.78 3.62
C THR A 29 -1.18 11.84 2.53
N GLU A 30 -1.24 13.12 2.91
CA GLU A 30 -1.38 14.24 1.96
C GLU A 30 -0.18 14.32 0.99
N VAL A 31 1.06 14.20 1.51
CA VAL A 31 2.30 14.29 0.71
C VAL A 31 2.33 13.23 -0.40
N PHE A 32 1.78 12.05 -0.14
CA PHE A 32 1.65 10.97 -1.11
C PHE A 32 0.29 10.94 -1.80
N GLY A 33 -0.52 12.01 -1.75
CA GLY A 33 -1.81 12.09 -2.45
C GLY A 33 -2.82 11.00 -2.05
N LEU A 34 -2.67 10.42 -0.86
CA LEU A 34 -3.55 9.37 -0.34
C LEU A 34 -4.77 9.94 0.40
N GLU A 35 -4.76 11.25 0.68
CA GLU A 35 -5.82 11.90 1.42
C GLU A 35 -7.13 11.94 0.62
N GLY A 36 -8.23 11.51 1.23
CA GLY A 36 -9.55 11.49 0.60
C GLY A 36 -9.76 10.37 -0.43
N LEU A 37 -8.74 9.55 -0.72
CA LEU A 37 -8.90 8.40 -1.61
C LEU A 37 -9.69 7.28 -0.91
N PRO A 38 -10.55 6.55 -1.65
CA PRO A 38 -11.11 5.31 -1.12
C PRO A 38 -9.99 4.31 -0.83
N PRO A 39 -10.14 3.43 0.19
CA PRO A 39 -9.20 2.35 0.42
C PRO A 39 -9.03 1.51 -0.85
N ALA A 40 -7.80 1.12 -1.15
CA ALA A 40 -7.60 0.13 -2.20
C ALA A 40 -8.33 -1.17 -1.85
N VAL A 41 -8.84 -1.85 -2.87
CA VAL A 41 -9.59 -3.11 -2.74
C VAL A 41 -8.67 -4.33 -2.85
N GLY A 42 -7.43 -4.13 -3.28
CA GLY A 42 -6.44 -5.18 -3.42
C GLY A 42 -5.16 -4.71 -4.10
N VAL A 43 -4.25 -5.65 -4.27
CA VAL A 43 -2.96 -5.47 -4.91
C VAL A 43 -2.77 -6.49 -6.03
N VAL A 44 -2.22 -6.07 -7.17
CA VAL A 44 -1.81 -6.99 -8.24
C VAL A 44 -0.70 -7.89 -7.69
N SER A 45 -0.94 -9.21 -7.68
CA SER A 45 0.03 -10.15 -7.13
C SER A 45 1.10 -10.56 -8.12
N GLU A 46 0.79 -10.54 -9.42
CA GLU A 46 1.72 -10.85 -10.50
C GLU A 46 1.27 -10.22 -11.82
N LEU A 47 2.22 -9.95 -12.71
CA LEU A 47 1.95 -9.64 -14.11
C LEU A 47 2.12 -10.92 -14.94
N VAL A 48 1.19 -11.14 -15.87
CA VAL A 48 1.13 -12.36 -16.70
C VAL A 48 1.07 -11.99 -18.18
N ALA A 49 1.56 -12.88 -19.05
CA ALA A 49 1.55 -12.65 -20.48
C ALA A 49 0.11 -12.45 -21.00
N GLY A 50 -0.12 -11.35 -21.72
CA GLY A 50 -1.45 -10.97 -22.21
C GLY A 50 -2.41 -10.43 -21.13
N GLY A 51 -1.95 -10.32 -19.88
CA GLY A 51 -2.68 -9.67 -18.81
C GLY A 51 -2.76 -8.16 -19.01
N VAL A 52 -3.85 -7.55 -18.54
CA VAL A 52 -4.11 -6.12 -18.66
C VAL A 52 -4.44 -5.56 -17.28
N VAL A 53 -3.82 -4.43 -16.98
CA VAL A 53 -4.19 -3.55 -15.88
C VAL A 53 -4.39 -2.16 -16.45
N SER A 54 -5.63 -1.69 -16.47
CA SER A 54 -5.96 -0.32 -16.89
C SER A 54 -6.72 0.41 -15.79
N GLY A 55 -6.44 1.69 -15.64
CA GLY A 55 -7.13 2.58 -14.73
C GLY A 55 -6.50 3.97 -14.75
N GLU A 56 -7.13 4.89 -14.04
CA GLU A 56 -6.56 6.22 -13.80
C GLU A 56 -5.53 6.13 -12.68
N LEU A 57 -4.32 6.65 -12.89
CA LEU A 57 -3.33 6.77 -11.83
C LEU A 57 -3.76 7.89 -10.87
N VAL A 58 -4.30 7.52 -9.71
CA VAL A 58 -4.79 8.48 -8.71
C VAL A 58 -3.71 8.92 -7.75
N THR A 59 -2.74 8.05 -7.44
CA THR A 59 -1.53 8.44 -6.70
C THR A 59 -0.38 7.43 -6.84
N ALA A 60 0.82 7.84 -6.42
CA ALA A 60 1.99 6.98 -6.27
C ALA A 60 2.65 7.20 -4.90
N ALA A 61 2.89 6.13 -4.16
CA ALA A 61 3.54 6.15 -2.85
C ALA A 61 4.71 5.16 -2.83
N GLY A 62 5.94 5.66 -2.93
CA GLY A 62 7.12 4.81 -3.11
C GLY A 62 7.00 3.98 -4.40
N PRO A 63 7.13 2.64 -4.35
CA PRO A 63 6.97 1.79 -5.52
C PRO A 63 5.51 1.52 -5.89
N ASP A 64 4.53 1.97 -5.11
CA ASP A 64 3.12 1.56 -5.26
C ASP A 64 2.33 2.58 -6.09
N LEU A 65 1.85 2.15 -7.26
CA LEU A 65 0.90 2.90 -8.09
C LEU A 65 -0.53 2.55 -7.69
N HIS A 66 -1.33 3.56 -7.38
CA HIS A 66 -2.75 3.39 -7.08
C HIS A 66 -3.55 3.72 -8.32
N LEU A 67 -4.23 2.71 -8.87
CA LEU A 67 -5.03 2.83 -10.08
C LEU A 67 -6.52 2.77 -9.74
N ALA A 68 -7.28 3.80 -10.06
CA ALA A 68 -8.73 3.73 -10.05
C ALA A 68 -9.21 2.89 -11.24
N THR A 69 -9.82 1.75 -10.93
CA THR A 69 -10.35 0.79 -11.92
C THR A 69 -11.87 0.65 -11.74
N GLY A 70 -12.55 -0.01 -12.68
CA GLY A 70 -13.95 -0.38 -12.53
C GLY A 70 -14.26 -1.28 -11.31
N ARG A 71 -13.25 -1.85 -10.63
CA ARG A 71 -13.38 -2.63 -9.40
C ARG A 71 -13.07 -1.85 -8.12
N GLY A 72 -12.72 -0.56 -8.23
CA GLY A 72 -12.17 0.26 -7.14
C GLY A 72 -10.68 0.52 -7.32
N VAL A 73 -10.02 1.08 -6.31
CA VAL A 73 -8.58 1.37 -6.36
C VAL A 73 -7.78 0.08 -6.19
N VAL A 74 -6.91 -0.24 -7.15
CA VAL A 74 -6.01 -1.40 -7.10
C VAL A 74 -4.57 -0.91 -7.09
N VAL A 75 -3.74 -1.52 -6.25
CA VAL A 75 -2.31 -1.18 -6.17
C VAL A 75 -1.49 -2.04 -7.12
N VAL A 76 -0.59 -1.41 -7.88
CA VAL A 76 0.45 -2.07 -8.69
C VAL A 76 1.81 -1.69 -8.15
N ASP A 77 2.57 -2.68 -7.70
CA ASP A 77 3.97 -2.50 -7.32
C ASP A 77 4.83 -2.39 -8.58
N THR A 78 5.48 -1.24 -8.78
CA THR A 78 6.37 -0.96 -9.92
C THR A 78 7.51 -1.96 -10.06
N ARG A 79 7.90 -2.68 -9.00
CA ARG A 79 8.91 -3.74 -9.08
C ARG A 79 8.44 -4.91 -9.92
N LEU A 80 7.14 -5.21 -9.94
CA LEU A 80 6.55 -6.25 -10.80
C LEU A 80 6.64 -5.89 -12.28
N MET A 81 6.76 -4.60 -12.61
CA MET A 81 6.76 -4.10 -13.99
C MET A 81 8.11 -4.28 -14.70
N THR A 82 9.16 -4.66 -13.97
CA THR A 82 10.48 -4.89 -14.57
C THR A 82 10.40 -5.97 -15.65
N GLY A 83 10.79 -5.64 -16.88
CA GLY A 83 10.73 -6.56 -18.02
C GLY A 83 9.39 -6.60 -18.75
N TRP A 84 8.40 -5.80 -18.34
CA TRP A 84 7.10 -5.67 -19.02
C TRP A 84 6.99 -4.35 -19.78
N GLU A 85 6.30 -4.37 -20.92
CA GLU A 85 6.03 -3.18 -21.71
C GLU A 85 4.74 -2.49 -21.24
N LEU A 86 4.76 -1.16 -21.19
CA LEU A 86 3.56 -0.35 -21.00
C LEU A 86 2.96 0.02 -22.36
N THR A 87 1.86 -0.64 -22.73
CA THR A 87 1.13 -0.38 -23.97
C THR A 87 -0.22 0.26 -23.69
N ALA A 88 -0.67 1.15 -24.58
CA ALA A 88 -2.02 1.68 -24.50
C ALA A 88 -3.06 0.57 -24.74
N VAL A 89 -4.04 0.45 -23.85
CA VAL A 89 -5.20 -0.44 -24.01
C VAL A 89 -6.47 0.38 -24.18
N ARG A 90 -7.43 -0.13 -24.94
CA ARG A 90 -8.75 0.49 -25.09
C ARG A 90 -9.74 -0.13 -24.11
N GLY A 91 -10.46 0.72 -23.40
CA GLY A 91 -11.45 0.32 -22.42
C GLY A 91 -10.84 -0.04 -21.08
N GLU A 92 -11.72 -0.25 -20.10
CA GLU A 92 -11.34 -0.63 -18.75
C GLU A 92 -11.27 -2.16 -18.62
N GLN A 93 -10.08 -2.67 -18.29
CA GLN A 93 -9.79 -4.08 -18.11
C GLN A 93 -8.83 -4.30 -16.95
N LEU A 94 -9.13 -5.33 -16.16
CA LEU A 94 -8.30 -5.83 -15.08
C LEU A 94 -8.34 -7.36 -15.10
N THR A 95 -7.36 -7.98 -15.74
CA THR A 95 -7.33 -9.42 -16.04
C THR A 95 -6.16 -10.16 -15.38
N VAL A 96 -5.31 -9.43 -14.65
CA VAL A 96 -4.24 -10.03 -13.85
C VAL A 96 -4.76 -10.52 -12.49
N PRO A 97 -4.08 -11.48 -11.85
CA PRO A 97 -4.38 -11.87 -10.49
C PRO A 97 -4.28 -10.68 -9.51
N VAL A 98 -5.34 -10.48 -8.73
CA VAL A 98 -5.40 -9.45 -7.68
C VAL A 98 -5.64 -10.16 -6.36
N LYS A 99 -4.75 -9.92 -5.39
CA LYS A 99 -4.97 -10.28 -4.00
C LYS A 99 -5.86 -9.22 -3.37
N GLU A 100 -7.13 -9.57 -3.18
CA GLU A 100 -8.10 -8.71 -2.53
C GLU A 100 -7.77 -8.50 -1.06
N TRP A 101 -8.12 -7.33 -0.55
CA TRP A 101 -8.12 -7.08 0.87
C TRP A 101 -9.53 -7.30 1.40
N GLU A 102 -9.68 -8.21 2.35
CA GLU A 102 -10.92 -8.34 3.11
C GLU A 102 -11.23 -7.00 3.80
N ASP A 103 -12.52 -6.66 3.89
CA ASP A 103 -13.00 -5.40 4.44
C ASP A 103 -12.29 -5.05 5.76
N ARG A 104 -11.64 -3.88 5.78
CA ARG A 104 -10.58 -3.46 6.73
C ARG A 104 -11.11 -3.14 8.15
N SER A 105 -12.11 -3.86 8.61
CA SER A 105 -12.39 -3.99 10.05
C SER A 105 -11.29 -4.79 10.78
N VAL A 106 -10.41 -5.48 10.03
CA VAL A 106 -9.26 -6.20 10.58
C VAL A 106 -8.19 -5.20 11.04
N ARG A 107 -8.25 -4.91 12.34
CA ARG A 107 -7.17 -4.33 13.12
C ARG A 107 -5.89 -5.08 12.78
N GLN A 108 -4.81 -4.36 12.47
CA GLN A 108 -3.47 -4.93 12.47
C GLN A 108 -3.21 -5.41 13.92
N ASP A 109 -3.52 -6.67 14.20
CA ASP A 109 -3.24 -7.33 15.45
C ASP A 109 -1.72 -7.46 15.51
N GLY A 110 -1.13 -6.45 16.15
CA GLY A 110 0.28 -6.12 16.04
C GLY A 110 1.18 -7.34 16.15
N LEU A 111 2.17 -7.41 15.26
CA LEU A 111 3.33 -8.27 15.38
C LEU A 111 4.32 -7.70 16.43
N PHE A 112 3.84 -7.09 17.52
CA PHE A 112 4.61 -6.60 18.67
C PHE A 112 3.71 -6.49 19.91
#